data_AF-A0A7Y0AIZ7-F1
#
_entry.id   AF-A0A7Y0AIZ7-F1
#
_cell.length_a   1.000
_cell.length_b   1.000
_cell.length_c   1.000
_cell.angle_alpha   90.00
_cell.angle_beta   90.00
_cell.angle_gamma   90.00
#
_symmetry.space_group_name_H-M   'P 1'
#
loop_
_entity.id
_entity.type
_entity.pdbx_description
1 polymer ?
#
loop_
_entity_poly.entity_id
_entity_poly.type
_entity_poly.pdbx_seq_one_letter_code
_entity_poly.pdbx_strand_id
1 'polypeptide(L)'
;MKNILMRSLAIFIVMSLLNAQFSEWTLRFLKEKSGGIAMVPVGVLVECLIVTIVSFITILLFRKNYSSVLRIAVLFEIIYLITLVISGTNPLEYFSNKGDAGLLALFLYVNSVVVFLIILVFDLLYSKITASKIKN
;
A
#
# COMPACT_ATOMS: atom_id res chain seq x y z
N MET A 1 7.51 6.69 -23.24
CA MET A 1 7.49 7.78 -22.23
C MET A 1 6.23 7.78 -21.37
N LYS A 2 5.03 7.82 -21.95
CA LYS A 2 3.74 7.84 -21.22
C LYS A 2 3.48 6.56 -20.40
N ASN A 3 3.92 5.41 -20.90
CA ASN A 3 3.59 4.10 -20.31
C ASN A 3 4.17 3.89 -18.90
N ILE A 4 5.38 4.36 -18.60
CA ILE A 4 5.97 4.14 -17.25
C ILE A 4 5.26 5.02 -16.21
N LEU A 5 5.07 6.32 -16.51
CA LEU A 5 4.41 7.24 -15.58
C LEU A 5 2.93 6.90 -15.37
N MET A 6 2.20 6.56 -16.44
CA MET A 6 0.81 6.11 -16.32
C MET A 6 0.72 4.82 -15.52
N ARG A 7 1.61 3.86 -15.79
CA ARG A 7 1.62 2.59 -15.06
C ARG A 7 1.98 2.79 -13.59
N SER A 8 2.95 3.64 -13.27
CA SER A 8 3.30 3.91 -11.87
C SER A 8 2.16 4.59 -11.14
N LEU A 9 1.51 5.58 -11.77
CA LEU A 9 0.34 6.24 -11.19
C LEU A 9 -0.80 5.25 -10.96
N ALA A 10 -1.07 4.36 -11.91
CA ALA A 10 -2.09 3.33 -11.75
C ALA A 10 -1.78 2.38 -10.58
N ILE A 11 -0.52 1.93 -10.44
CA ILE A 11 -0.11 1.10 -9.31
C ILE A 11 -0.30 1.84 -7.99
N PHE A 12 0.12 3.10 -7.90
CA PHE A 12 -0.03 3.91 -6.68
C PHE A 12 -1.50 4.10 -6.30
N ILE A 13 -2.37 4.41 -7.26
CA ILE A 13 -3.81 4.54 -7.02
C ILE A 13 -4.38 3.23 -6.50
N VAL A 14 -4.06 2.10 -7.14
CA VAL A 14 -4.58 0.78 -6.72
C VAL A 14 -4.09 0.43 -5.31
N MET A 15 -2.80 0.59 -5.03
CA MET A 15 -2.25 0.31 -3.69
C MET A 15 -2.85 1.22 -2.62
N SER A 16 -3.07 2.50 -2.94
CA SER A 16 -3.69 3.46 -2.01
C SER A 16 -5.13 3.08 -1.66
N LEU A 17 -5.92 2.74 -2.68
CA LEU A 17 -7.32 2.34 -2.50
C LEU A 17 -7.44 1.02 -1.75
N LEU A 18 -6.58 0.04 -2.05
CA LEU A 18 -6.58 -1.24 -1.36
C LEU A 18 -6.19 -1.09 0.12
N ASN A 19 -5.16 -0.29 0.44
CA ASN A 19 -4.77 -0.03 1.82
C ASN A 19 -5.91 0.63 2.62
N ALA A 20 -6.56 1.64 2.03
CA ALA A 20 -7.72 2.27 2.64
C ALA A 20 -8.89 1.29 2.83
N GLN A 21 -9.21 0.49 1.82
CA GLN A 21 -10.30 -0.47 1.88
C GLN A 21 -10.05 -1.56 2.94
N PHE A 22 -8.83 -2.06 3.04
CA PHE A 22 -8.46 -3.07 4.04
C PHE A 22 -8.43 -2.48 5.46
N SER A 23 -8.03 -1.22 5.63
CA SER A 23 -8.17 -0.54 6.91
C SER A 23 -9.64 -0.41 7.34
N GLU A 24 -10.55 -0.14 6.40
CA GLU A 24 -11.99 -0.13 6.70
C GLU A 24 -12.51 -1.53 7.08
N TRP A 25 -12.08 -2.57 6.39
CA TRP A 25 -12.44 -3.95 6.73
C TRP A 25 -11.91 -4.36 8.10
N THR A 26 -10.70 -3.92 8.44
CA THR A 26 -10.11 -4.13 9.76
C THR A 26 -11.00 -3.51 10.83
N LEU A 27 -11.42 -2.25 10.69
CA LEU A 27 -12.33 -1.61 11.65
C LEU A 27 -13.66 -2.36 11.80
N ARG A 28 -14.24 -2.80 10.69
CA ARG A 28 -15.47 -3.61 10.70
C ARG A 28 -15.25 -4.94 11.43
N PHE A 29 -14.09 -5.56 11.26
CA PHE A 29 -13.72 -6.80 11.95
C PHE A 29 -13.55 -6.59 13.45
N LEU A 30 -12.96 -5.47 13.87
CA LEU A 30 -12.80 -5.11 15.29
C LEU A 30 -14.10 -4.62 15.95
N LYS A 31 -15.17 -4.44 15.16
CA LYS A 31 -16.43 -3.84 15.60
C LYS A 31 -16.25 -2.46 16.26
N GLU A 32 -15.10 -1.83 16.05
CA GLU A 32 -14.80 -0.51 16.58
C GLU A 32 -15.34 0.56 15.61
N LYS A 33 -16.45 1.18 16.02
CA LYS A 33 -17.02 2.37 15.37
C LYS A 33 -17.16 3.56 16.30
N SER A 34 -16.57 3.51 17.49
CA SER A 34 -16.63 4.61 18.46
C SER A 34 -15.38 5.49 18.40
N GLY A 35 -15.56 6.80 18.29
CA GLY A 35 -14.48 7.79 18.41
C GLY A 35 -13.62 7.97 17.14
N GLY A 36 -12.49 8.67 17.28
CA GLY A 36 -11.57 9.04 16.18
C GLY A 36 -11.01 7.86 15.37
N ILE A 37 -11.16 6.64 15.87
CA ILE A 37 -10.78 5.38 15.19
C ILE A 37 -11.60 5.15 13.91
N ALA A 38 -12.83 5.66 13.84
CA ALA A 38 -13.64 5.59 12.61
C ALA A 38 -13.04 6.38 11.42
N MET A 39 -12.12 7.32 11.70
CA MET A 39 -11.46 8.12 10.66
C MET A 39 -10.18 7.46 10.11
N VAL A 40 -9.77 6.30 10.63
CA VAL A 40 -8.57 5.57 10.17
C VAL A 40 -8.51 5.37 8.66
N PRO A 41 -9.59 4.98 7.93
CA PRO A 41 -9.49 4.77 6.49
C PRO A 41 -9.24 6.07 5.72
N VAL A 42 -9.77 7.18 6.22
CA VAL A 42 -9.50 8.52 5.68
C VAL A 42 -8.05 8.91 5.99
N GLY A 43 -7.57 8.62 7.20
CA GLY A 43 -6.16 8.80 7.56
C GLY A 43 -5.21 8.04 6.64
N VAL A 44 -5.48 6.76 6.40
CA VAL A 44 -4.72 5.92 5.47
C VAL A 44 -4.74 6.46 4.05
N LEU A 45 -5.88 6.98 3.56
CA LEU A 45 -5.93 7.65 2.26
C LEU A 45 -5.05 8.89 2.19
N VAL A 46 -5.05 9.72 3.24
CA VAL A 46 -4.20 10.93 3.31
C VAL A 46 -2.73 10.54 3.34
N GLU A 47 -2.34 9.54 4.13
CA GLU A 47 -0.98 9.01 4.13
C GLU A 47 -0.59 8.49 2.74
N CYS A 48 -1.47 7.71 2.10
CA CYS A 48 -1.25 7.19 0.76
C CYS A 48 -1.11 8.29 -0.30
N LEU A 49 -1.78 9.45 -0.15
CA LEU A 49 -1.57 10.60 -1.03
C LEU A 49 -0.16 11.16 -0.90
N ILE A 50 0.35 11.32 0.34
CA ILE A 50 1.72 11.75 0.59
C ILE A 50 2.70 10.76 -0.04
N VAL A 51 2.51 9.46 0.21
CA VAL A 51 3.32 8.38 -0.34
C VAL A 51 3.31 8.40 -1.87
N THR A 52 2.15 8.59 -2.48
CA THR A 52 1.99 8.69 -3.93
C THR A 52 2.79 9.87 -4.49
N ILE A 53 2.70 11.05 -3.87
CA ILE A 53 3.43 12.25 -4.32
C ILE A 53 4.93 12.02 -4.23
N VAL A 54 5.43 11.55 -3.09
CA VAL A 54 6.86 11.30 -2.87
C VAL A 54 7.37 10.24 -3.84
N SER A 55 6.67 9.11 -3.95
CA SER A 55 7.02 8.01 -4.86
C SER A 55 7.03 8.47 -6.31
N PHE A 56 6.08 9.31 -6.72
CA PHE A 56 6.00 9.83 -8.07
C PHE A 56 7.18 10.75 -8.39
N ILE A 57 7.56 11.64 -7.46
CA ILE A 57 8.76 12.48 -7.60
C ILE A 57 10.01 11.60 -7.70
N THR A 58 10.14 10.56 -6.87
CA THR A 58 11.27 9.62 -6.95
C THR A 58 11.35 8.92 -8.32
N ILE A 59 10.22 8.49 -8.89
CA ILE A 59 10.19 7.90 -10.24
C ILE A 59 10.55 8.93 -11.31
N LEU A 60 10.13 10.19 -11.17
CA LEU A 60 10.52 11.25 -12.11
C LEU A 60 12.04 11.45 -12.14
N LEU A 61 12.69 11.47 -10.97
CA LEU A 61 14.14 11.66 -10.84
C LEU A 61 14.94 10.44 -11.32
N PHE A 62 14.53 9.23 -10.93
CA PHE A 62 15.30 8.00 -11.15
C PHE A 62 14.63 7.07 -12.17
N ARG A 63 13.98 7.63 -13.19
CA ARG A 63 13.09 6.92 -14.13
C ARG A 63 13.68 5.62 -14.72
N LYS A 64 14.98 5.61 -15.04
CA LYS A 64 15.65 4.44 -15.63
C LYS A 64 15.64 3.21 -14.71
N ASN A 65 15.53 3.42 -13.40
CA ASN A 65 15.56 2.36 -12.41
C ASN A 65 14.17 1.74 -12.17
N TYR A 66 13.08 2.41 -12.55
CA TYR A 66 11.69 1.99 -12.26
C TYR A 66 10.96 1.43 -13.49
N SER A 67 11.62 0.54 -14.23
CA SER A 67 11.08 -0.08 -15.45
C SER A 67 10.15 -1.28 -15.20
N SER A 68 10.14 -1.85 -13.99
CA SER A 68 9.27 -3.00 -13.63
C SER A 68 8.20 -2.62 -12.61
N VAL A 69 7.08 -3.33 -12.62
CA VAL A 69 5.98 -3.18 -11.65
C VAL A 69 6.49 -3.45 -10.24
N LEU A 70 7.27 -4.52 -10.05
CA LEU A 70 7.88 -4.86 -8.76
C LEU A 70 8.66 -3.69 -8.15
N ARG A 71 9.53 -3.02 -8.91
CA ARG A 71 10.32 -1.91 -8.36
C ARG A 71 9.45 -0.71 -7.97
N ILE A 72 8.37 -0.47 -8.72
CA ILE A 72 7.41 0.60 -8.42
C ILE A 72 6.62 0.25 -7.15
N ALA A 73 6.15 -0.99 -7.01
CA ALA A 73 5.41 -1.44 -5.84
C ALA A 73 6.28 -1.43 -4.58
N VAL A 74 7.54 -1.87 -4.68
CA VAL A 74 8.51 -1.82 -3.57
C VAL A 74 8.78 -0.37 -3.14
N LEU A 75 8.88 0.56 -4.09
CA LEU A 75 9.06 1.98 -3.76
C LEU A 75 7.88 2.51 -2.93
N PHE A 76 6.65 2.24 -3.38
CA PHE A 76 5.45 2.64 -2.66
C PHE A 76 5.45 2.03 -1.25
N GLU A 77 5.70 0.72 -1.15
CA GLU A 77 5.71 -0.02 0.12
C GLU A 77 6.71 0.57 1.11
N ILE A 78 7.95 0.80 0.68
CA ILE A 78 8.99 1.37 1.55
C ILE A 78 8.57 2.74 2.07
N ILE A 79 8.07 3.61 1.19
CA ILE A 79 7.65 4.96 1.59
C ILE A 79 6.43 4.89 2.51
N TYR A 80 5.45 4.01 2.25
CA TYR A 80 4.27 3.83 3.09
C TYR A 80 4.63 3.35 4.50
N LEU A 81 5.49 2.33 4.61
CA LEU A 81 5.96 1.84 5.91
C LEU A 81 6.73 2.93 6.68
N ILE A 82 7.55 3.74 6.00
CA ILE A 82 8.21 4.88 6.63
C ILE A 82 7.17 5.90 7.13
N THR A 83 6.13 6.20 6.35
CA THR A 83 5.09 7.13 6.79
C THR A 83 4.31 6.62 8.01
N LEU A 84 4.03 5.32 8.09
CA LEU A 84 3.39 4.71 9.27
C LEU A 84 4.27 4.84 10.52
N VAL A 85 5.57 4.62 10.39
CA VAL A 85 6.52 4.80 11.51
C VAL A 85 6.55 6.27 11.96
N ILE A 86 6.60 7.21 11.01
CA ILE A 86 6.65 8.65 11.31
C ILE A 86 5.32 9.13 11.93
N SER A 87 4.17 8.57 11.53
CA SER A 87 2.87 8.91 12.11
C SER A 87 2.68 8.36 13.54
N GLY A 88 3.67 7.63 14.07
CA GLY A 88 3.63 7.04 15.40
C GLY A 88 2.89 5.69 15.45
N THR A 89 2.52 5.13 14.29
CA THR A 89 1.85 3.84 14.20
C THR A 89 2.87 2.73 14.47
N ASN A 90 2.90 2.22 15.70
CA ASN A 90 3.85 1.18 16.12
C ASN A 90 3.18 -0.21 16.18
N PRO A 91 3.54 -1.16 15.30
CA PRO A 91 2.93 -2.49 15.29
C PRO A 91 3.35 -3.34 16.49
N LEU A 92 4.47 -3.01 17.15
CA LEU A 92 4.96 -3.74 18.32
C LEU A 92 4.20 -3.39 19.61
N GLU A 93 3.44 -2.28 19.60
CA GLU A 93 2.67 -1.85 20.75
C GLU A 93 1.66 -2.92 21.18
N TYR A 94 1.05 -3.64 20.24
CA TYR A 94 0.12 -4.74 20.52
C TYR A 94 0.72 -5.83 21.42
N PHE A 95 2.00 -6.16 21.23
CA PHE A 95 2.66 -7.22 21.99
C PHE A 95 3.02 -6.79 23.42
N SER A 96 3.13 -5.48 23.64
CA SER A 96 3.39 -4.90 24.97
C SER A 96 2.10 -4.58 25.72
N ASN A 97 1.10 -4.07 24.99
CA ASN A 97 -0.21 -3.71 25.51
C ASN A 97 -1.29 -4.18 24.53
N LYS A 98 -2.00 -5.25 24.90
CA LYS A 98 -3.00 -5.95 24.05
C LYS A 98 -4.31 -5.18 23.91
N GLY A 99 -4.22 -3.88 23.57
CA GLY A 99 -5.37 -3.03 23.29
C GLY A 99 -5.74 -3.03 21.81
N ASP A 100 -6.98 -2.64 21.53
CA ASP A 100 -7.54 -2.58 20.17
C ASP A 100 -6.77 -1.59 19.27
N ALA A 101 -6.26 -0.49 19.82
CA ALA A 101 -5.41 0.46 19.09
C ALA A 101 -4.08 -0.16 18.61
N GLY A 102 -3.42 -0.95 19.47
CA GLY A 102 -2.18 -1.64 19.10
C GLY A 102 -2.45 -2.72 18.05
N LEU A 103 -3.58 -3.42 18.18
CA LEU A 103 -4.01 -4.43 17.23
C LEU A 103 -4.34 -3.80 15.85
N LEU A 104 -5.01 -2.65 15.83
CA LEU A 104 -5.24 -1.87 14.61
C LEU A 104 -3.92 -1.45 13.97
N ALA A 105 -2.97 -0.94 14.74
CA ALA A 105 -1.64 -0.59 14.25
C ALA A 105 -0.96 -1.80 13.58
N LEU A 106 -0.97 -2.98 14.23
CA LEU A 106 -0.45 -4.21 13.64
C LEU A 106 -1.15 -4.55 12.32
N PHE A 107 -2.48 -4.47 12.27
CA PHE A 107 -3.25 -4.75 11.07
C PHE A 107 -2.95 -3.79 9.91
N LEU A 108 -2.65 -2.52 10.16
CA LEU A 108 -2.24 -1.60 9.09
C LEU A 108 -0.96 -2.07 8.38
N TYR A 109 0.03 -2.56 9.13
CA TYR A 109 1.26 -3.14 8.56
C TYR A 109 0.99 -4.45 7.82
N VAL A 110 0.19 -5.33 8.41
CA VAL A 110 -0.19 -6.60 7.76
C VAL A 110 -0.95 -6.31 6.45
N ASN A 111 -1.89 -5.37 6.47
CA ASN A 111 -2.65 -4.95 5.30
C ASN A 111 -1.72 -4.45 4.20
N SER A 112 -0.74 -3.60 4.53
CA SER A 112 0.26 -3.13 3.56
C SER A 112 0.97 -4.27 2.84
N VAL A 113 1.46 -5.25 3.61
CA VAL A 113 2.12 -6.45 3.06
C VAL A 113 1.17 -7.25 2.17
N VAL A 114 -0.09 -7.43 2.59
CA VAL A 114 -1.09 -8.12 1.78
C VAL A 114 -1.36 -7.36 0.47
N VAL A 115 -1.49 -6.04 0.50
CA VAL A 115 -1.66 -5.21 -0.69
C VAL A 115 -0.46 -5.36 -1.63
N PHE A 116 0.76 -5.30 -1.11
CA PHE A 116 1.97 -5.53 -1.89
C PHE A 116 1.97 -6.90 -2.56
N LEU A 117 1.62 -7.97 -1.82
CA LEU A 117 1.52 -9.32 -2.36
C LEU A 117 0.45 -9.44 -3.45
N ILE A 118 -0.70 -8.77 -3.28
CA ILE A 118 -1.75 -8.71 -4.31
C ILE A 118 -1.19 -8.14 -5.61
N ILE A 119 -0.47 -7.01 -5.55
CA ILE A 119 0.15 -6.41 -6.74
C ILE A 119 1.14 -7.38 -7.41
N LEU A 120 1.97 -8.07 -6.63
CA LEU A 120 2.90 -9.07 -7.17
C LEU A 120 2.19 -10.23 -7.86
N VAL A 121 1.14 -10.77 -7.26
CA VAL A 121 0.36 -11.86 -7.85
C VAL A 121 -0.29 -11.40 -9.16
N PHE A 122 -0.85 -10.19 -9.21
CA PHE A 122 -1.41 -9.64 -10.44
C PHE A 122 -0.35 -9.45 -11.53
N ASP A 123 0.85 -8.96 -11.20
CA ASP A 123 1.96 -8.80 -12.15
C ASP A 123 2.39 -10.16 -12.73
N LEU A 124 2.52 -11.18 -11.89
CA LEU A 124 2.87 -12.55 -12.30
C LEU A 124 1.80 -13.17 -13.20
N LEU A 125 0.52 -13.06 -12.83
CA LEU A 125 -0.60 -13.58 -13.62
C LEU A 125 -0.69 -12.88 -14.97
N TYR A 126 -0.59 -11.55 -15.00
CA TYR A 126 -0.64 -10.76 -16.23
C TYR A 126 0.51 -11.11 -17.19
N SER A 127 1.73 -11.24 -16.65
CA SER A 127 2.89 -11.66 -17.43
C SER A 127 2.70 -13.05 -18.04
N LYS A 128 2.21 -14.02 -17.25
CA LYS A 128 1.96 -15.39 -17.70
C LYS A 128 0.90 -15.46 -18.81
N ILE A 129 -0.20 -14.73 -18.67
CA ILE A 129 -1.28 -14.69 -19.67
C ILE A 129 -0.77 -14.12 -21.00
N THR A 130 0.01 -13.04 -20.94
CA THR A 130 0.52 -12.38 -22.15
C THR A 130 1.58 -13.23 -22.85
N ALA A 131 2.47 -13.88 -22.08
CA ALA A 131 3.46 -14.82 -22.63
C ALA A 131 2.79 -16.02 -23.31
N SER A 132 1.70 -16.55 -22.74
CA SER A 132 0.93 -17.64 -23.35
C SER A 132 0.29 -17.24 -24.68
N LYS A 133 -0.07 -15.96 -24.85
CA LYS A 133 -0.75 -15.46 -26.06
C LYS A 133 0.20 -15.23 -27.24
N ILE A 134 1.50 -15.06 -26.99
CA ILE A 134 2.54 -14.87 -28.02
C ILE A 134 3.01 -16.22 -28.59
N LYS A 135 2.75 -17.33 -27.87
CA LYS A 135 3.22 -18.66 -28.23
C LYS A 135 2.25 -19.48 -29.09
N ASN A 136 1.04 -18.95 -29.32
CA ASN A 136 0.01 -19.48 -30.22
C ASN A 136 -0.14 -18.55 -31.43
#